data_AF-A0A7V2MFB7-F1
#
_entry.id   AF-A0A7V2MFB7-F1
#
_cell.length_a   1.000
_cell.length_b   1.000
_cell.length_c   1.000
_cell.angle_alpha   90.00
_cell.angle_beta   90.00
_cell.angle_gamma   90.00
#
_symmetry.space_group_name_H-M   'P 1'
#
loop_
_entity.id
_entity.type
_entity.pdbx_description
1 polymer ?
#
loop_
_entity_poly.entity_id
_entity_poly.type
_entity_poly.pdbx_seq_one_letter_code
_entity_poly.pdbx_strand_id
1 'polypeptide(L)'
;MNTTRRRMALLAAGIAAVGKAHDDENPPAISRTALIHGTAGPFAVAGYLMGEHALARLGLERGSMDLEVVHHSPANARWSSIVDGLQASTGASLGKLNLRRADSNRTYSVVRNRRTGQALRFSLRPGFLARFAEVPPAKLHEAGTRVSELDPSAVFEAQDAGARRG
;
A
#
# COMPACT_ATOMS: atom_id res chain seq x y z
N MET A 1 43.37 -50.91 -23.63
CA MET A 1 42.16 -51.69 -23.24
C MET A 1 42.18 -51.85 -21.73
N ASN A 2 41.17 -51.56 -20.90
CA ASN A 2 39.86 -50.96 -21.12
C ASN A 2 39.40 -50.33 -19.78
N THR A 3 39.18 -49.02 -19.80
CA THR A 3 38.13 -48.25 -19.13
C THR A 3 37.34 -48.86 -17.96
N THR A 4 37.31 -48.17 -16.82
CA THR A 4 36.05 -47.94 -16.07
C THR A 4 36.15 -46.63 -15.28
N ARG A 5 35.72 -45.51 -15.90
CA ARG A 5 35.45 -44.25 -15.19
C ARG A 5 34.12 -44.41 -14.44
N ARG A 6 34.15 -44.48 -13.12
CA ARG A 6 32.96 -44.33 -12.27
C ARG A 6 32.44 -42.90 -12.41
N ARG A 7 31.34 -42.72 -13.12
CA ARG A 7 30.48 -41.54 -13.04
C ARG A 7 29.71 -41.63 -11.72
N MET A 8 30.10 -40.88 -10.69
CA MET A 8 29.16 -40.56 -9.61
C MET A 8 28.29 -39.41 -10.10
N ALA A 9 27.02 -39.73 -10.30
CA ALA A 9 25.97 -38.75 -10.54
C ALA A 9 25.92 -37.77 -9.36
N LEU A 10 26.04 -36.47 -9.64
CA LEU A 10 25.62 -35.46 -8.68
C LEU A 10 24.12 -35.63 -8.45
N LEU A 11 23.77 -36.03 -7.22
CA LEU A 11 22.41 -35.96 -6.71
C LEU A 11 22.10 -34.46 -6.51
N ALA A 12 21.48 -33.83 -7.49
CA ALA A 12 20.85 -32.53 -7.30
C ALA A 12 19.61 -32.74 -6.41
N ALA A 13 19.82 -32.78 -5.09
CA ALA A 13 18.75 -32.70 -4.12
C ALA A 13 18.10 -31.32 -4.27
N GLY A 14 16.83 -31.31 -4.66
CA GLY A 14 16.07 -30.12 -4.98
C GLY A 14 16.00 -29.13 -3.83
N ILE A 15 16.41 -27.89 -4.09
CA ILE A 15 15.93 -26.74 -3.33
C ILE A 15 14.61 -26.34 -3.99
N ALA A 16 13.52 -26.96 -3.55
CA ALA A 16 12.17 -26.53 -3.93
C ALA A 16 11.25 -26.58 -2.71
N ALA A 17 11.52 -25.68 -1.76
CA ALA A 17 10.53 -25.21 -0.80
C ALA A 17 10.96 -23.88 -0.17
N VAL A 18 11.25 -22.87 -1.01
CA VAL A 18 11.07 -21.48 -0.55
C VAL A 18 9.58 -21.19 -0.66
N GLY A 19 8.93 -21.08 0.51
CA GLY A 19 7.61 -20.49 0.73
C GLY A 19 6.53 -20.86 -0.27
N LYS A 20 5.86 -22.02 -0.09
CA LYS A 20 4.54 -22.20 -0.69
C LYS A 20 3.55 -21.23 -0.01
N ALA A 21 3.24 -20.16 -0.74
CA ALA A 21 1.93 -19.53 -0.85
C ALA A 21 1.05 -19.51 0.42
N HIS A 22 1.25 -18.51 1.28
CA HIS A 22 0.14 -17.89 2.03
C HIS A 22 -0.36 -16.60 1.36
N ASP A 23 0.28 -16.18 0.26
CA ASP A 23 0.02 -14.91 -0.41
C ASP A 23 -1.17 -14.97 -1.38
N ASP A 24 -1.56 -16.15 -1.87
CA ASP A 24 -2.60 -16.31 -2.90
C ASP A 24 -4.05 -16.31 -2.36
N GLU A 25 -4.26 -16.53 -1.06
CA GLU A 25 -5.62 -16.53 -0.48
C GLU A 25 -6.09 -15.14 -0.03
N ASN A 26 -5.15 -14.24 0.26
CA ASN A 26 -5.46 -12.92 0.81
C ASN A 26 -5.73 -11.89 -0.30
N PRO A 27 -6.74 -11.01 -0.15
CA PRO A 27 -6.95 -9.91 -1.08
C PRO A 27 -5.66 -9.10 -1.29
N PRO A 28 -5.39 -8.56 -2.49
CA PRO A 28 -4.18 -7.81 -2.77
C PRO A 28 -3.90 -6.66 -1.79
N ALA A 29 -4.96 -6.05 -1.25
CA ALA A 29 -4.87 -5.01 -0.24
C ALA A 29 -4.26 -5.50 1.09
N ILE A 30 -4.50 -6.76 1.46
CA ILE A 30 -3.98 -7.38 2.68
C ILE A 30 -2.55 -7.86 2.47
N SER A 31 -2.33 -8.70 1.45
CA SER A 31 -1.01 -9.29 1.20
C SER A 31 0.05 -8.23 0.90
N ARG A 32 -0.21 -7.30 -0.04
CA ARG A 32 0.77 -6.26 -0.40
C ARG A 32 1.03 -5.26 0.72
N THR A 33 0.02 -4.92 1.51
CA THR A 33 0.21 -4.02 2.65
C THR A 33 1.03 -4.70 3.74
N ALA A 34 0.76 -5.97 4.04
CA ALA A 34 1.54 -6.72 5.03
C ALA A 34 3.02 -6.86 4.64
N LEU A 35 3.34 -7.02 3.34
CA LEU A 35 4.73 -7.08 2.87
C LEU A 35 5.54 -5.80 3.17
N ILE A 36 4.88 -4.64 3.26
CA ILE A 36 5.54 -3.36 3.58
C ILE A 36 5.44 -3.03 5.06
N HIS A 37 4.27 -3.26 5.66
CA HIS A 37 3.89 -2.75 6.99
C HIS A 37 3.96 -3.82 8.09
N GLY A 38 4.21 -5.09 7.75
CA GLY A 38 4.22 -6.24 8.65
C GLY A 38 2.82 -6.78 8.99
N THR A 39 1.87 -5.91 9.33
CA THR A 39 0.45 -6.29 9.56
C THR A 39 -0.47 -5.34 8.82
N ALA A 40 -1.36 -5.84 7.98
CA ALA A 40 -2.33 -5.01 7.25
C ALA A 40 -3.44 -4.49 8.18
N GLY A 41 -3.16 -3.43 8.95
CA GLY A 41 -4.15 -2.74 9.79
C GLY A 41 -5.09 -1.83 9.01
N PRO A 42 -6.18 -1.34 9.61
CA PRO A 42 -7.25 -0.62 8.91
C PRO A 42 -6.77 0.66 8.21
N PHE A 43 -5.86 1.41 8.83
CA PHE A 43 -5.32 2.65 8.27
C PHE A 43 -4.36 2.41 7.09
N ALA A 44 -3.53 1.37 7.17
CA ALA A 44 -2.68 0.97 6.06
C ALA A 44 -3.51 0.46 4.87
N VAL A 45 -4.53 -0.37 5.13
CA VAL A 45 -5.45 -0.84 4.09
C VAL A 45 -6.25 0.34 3.48
N ALA A 46 -6.68 1.32 4.28
CA ALA A 46 -7.30 2.53 3.75
C ALA A 46 -6.36 3.30 2.80
N GLY A 47 -5.07 3.40 3.14
CA GLY A 47 -4.06 3.96 2.25
C GLY A 47 -3.90 3.18 0.95
N TYR A 48 -4.00 1.85 1.00
CA TYR A 48 -3.99 1.00 -0.20
C TYR A 48 -5.16 1.32 -1.12
N LEU A 49 -6.38 1.37 -0.58
CA LEU A 49 -7.58 1.67 -1.35
C LEU A 49 -7.54 3.08 -1.96
N MET A 50 -7.00 4.07 -1.23
CA MET A 50 -6.76 5.42 -1.77
C MET A 50 -5.81 5.40 -2.97
N GLY A 51 -4.74 4.61 -2.90
CA GLY A 51 -3.74 4.53 -3.96
C GLY A 51 -4.29 3.85 -5.23
N GLU A 52 -5.00 2.74 -5.11
CA GLU A 52 -5.68 2.09 -6.24
C GLU A 52 -6.68 3.04 -6.91
N HIS A 53 -7.50 3.74 -6.10
CA HIS A 53 -8.43 4.74 -6.60
C HIS A 53 -7.72 5.87 -7.34
N ALA A 54 -6.58 6.34 -6.81
CA ALA A 54 -5.81 7.42 -7.43
C ALA A 54 -5.19 7.00 -8.76
N LEU A 55 -4.59 5.81 -8.86
CA LEU A 55 -4.02 5.28 -10.10
C LEU A 55 -5.09 5.23 -11.20
N ALA A 56 -6.26 4.66 -10.89
CA ALA A 56 -7.37 4.55 -11.83
C ALA A 56 -7.87 5.94 -12.30
N ARG A 57 -8.10 6.87 -11.37
CA ARG A 57 -8.62 8.21 -11.68
C ARG A 57 -7.62 9.10 -12.42
N LEU A 58 -6.32 8.93 -12.16
CA LEU A 58 -5.26 9.73 -12.78
C LEU A 58 -4.69 9.10 -14.07
N GLY A 59 -5.19 7.91 -14.45
CA GLY A 59 -4.72 7.18 -15.62
C GLY A 59 -3.24 6.80 -15.52
N LEU A 60 -2.80 6.35 -14.35
CA LEU A 60 -1.41 5.98 -14.08
C LEU A 60 -1.30 4.51 -13.72
N GLU A 61 -0.23 3.87 -14.19
CA GLU A 61 0.11 2.51 -13.76
C GLU A 61 0.90 2.51 -12.46
N ARG A 62 0.80 1.39 -11.73
CA ARG A 62 1.59 1.14 -10.53
C ARG A 62 3.08 1.27 -10.84
N GLY A 63 3.78 2.06 -10.02
CA GLY A 63 5.22 2.26 -10.11
C GLY A 63 5.64 3.41 -11.03
N SER A 64 4.70 4.11 -11.66
CA SER A 64 4.98 5.29 -12.49
C SER A 64 5.78 6.37 -11.75
N MET A 65 6.76 6.96 -12.45
CA MET A 65 7.54 8.10 -11.95
C MET A 65 6.79 9.44 -12.07
N ASP A 66 5.71 9.48 -12.86
CA ASP A 66 4.84 10.65 -12.98
C ASP A 66 3.97 10.82 -11.74
N LEU A 67 3.79 9.78 -10.93
CA LEU A 67 3.01 9.83 -9.70
C LEU A 67 3.81 10.53 -8.59
N GLU A 68 3.17 11.44 -7.88
CA GLU A 68 3.66 11.99 -6.61
C GLU A 68 2.61 11.77 -5.51
N VAL A 69 3.06 11.33 -4.34
CA VAL A 69 2.23 11.10 -3.17
C VAL A 69 2.77 11.88 -1.98
N VAL A 70 1.91 12.71 -1.38
CA VAL A 70 2.21 13.43 -0.14
C VAL A 70 1.13 13.13 0.88
N HIS A 71 1.50 12.49 1.98
CA HIS A 71 0.61 12.26 3.10
C HIS A 71 0.88 13.27 4.21
N HIS A 72 -0.12 14.05 4.59
CA HIS A 72 -0.07 14.99 5.70
C HIS A 72 -0.67 14.37 6.94
N SER A 73 0.05 14.34 8.05
CA SER A 73 -0.44 13.85 9.33
C SER A 73 0.47 14.20 10.50
N PRO A 74 -0.02 14.10 11.75
CA PRO A 74 0.84 14.11 12.92
C PRO A 74 1.84 12.95 12.86
N ALA A 75 3.01 13.11 13.47
CA ALA A 75 4.00 12.04 13.60
C ALA A 75 3.55 10.99 14.62
N ASN A 76 2.61 10.13 14.24
CA ASN A 76 2.06 9.03 15.03
C ASN A 76 1.85 7.80 14.15
N ALA A 77 2.21 6.62 14.67
CA ALA A 77 2.17 5.35 13.94
C ALA A 77 0.82 5.04 13.28
N ARG A 78 -0.31 5.38 13.93
CA ARG A 78 -1.66 5.18 13.39
C ARG A 78 -1.83 5.91 12.06
N TRP A 79 -1.50 7.20 12.03
CA TRP A 79 -1.71 8.04 10.85
C TRP A 79 -0.66 7.78 9.78
N SER A 80 0.60 7.57 10.16
CA SER A 80 1.66 7.31 9.21
C SER A 80 1.50 5.98 8.47
N SER A 81 0.79 4.98 9.03
CA SER A 81 0.53 3.70 8.35
C SER A 81 -0.18 3.83 6.99
N ILE A 82 -0.92 4.92 6.76
CA ILE A 82 -1.54 5.25 5.46
C ILE A 82 -0.48 5.37 4.36
N VAL A 83 0.73 5.86 4.69
CA VAL A 83 1.86 5.98 3.76
C VAL A 83 2.27 4.63 3.22
N ASP A 84 2.30 3.61 4.08
CA ASP A 84 2.71 2.25 3.69
C ASP A 84 1.68 1.59 2.78
N GLY A 85 0.39 1.84 3.03
CA GLY A 85 -0.69 1.44 2.12
C GLY A 85 -0.60 2.11 0.74
N LEU A 86 -0.36 3.42 0.72
CA LEU A 86 -0.14 4.17 -0.52
C LEU A 86 1.08 3.65 -1.28
N GLN A 87 2.17 3.32 -0.58
CA GLN A 87 3.35 2.67 -1.18
C GLN A 87 3.00 1.29 -1.76
N ALA A 88 2.27 0.46 -1.01
CA ALA A 88 1.93 -0.90 -1.41
C ALA A 88 1.06 -0.94 -2.68
N SER A 89 0.04 -0.08 -2.75
CA SER A 89 -0.84 0.06 -3.92
C SER A 89 -0.14 0.72 -5.09
N THR A 90 0.42 1.91 -4.89
CA THR A 90 0.90 2.76 -5.99
C THR A 90 2.30 2.43 -6.49
N GLY A 91 3.14 1.78 -5.68
CA GLY A 91 4.55 1.59 -5.99
C GLY A 91 5.39 2.88 -5.95
N ALA A 92 4.83 3.99 -5.45
CA ALA A 92 5.60 5.15 -5.03
C ALA A 92 6.43 4.79 -3.79
N SER A 93 7.60 5.41 -3.61
CA SER A 93 8.45 5.11 -2.47
C SER A 93 9.36 6.28 -2.10
N LEU A 94 9.89 6.23 -0.87
CA LEU A 94 10.92 7.17 -0.42
C LEU A 94 12.12 7.16 -1.36
N GLY A 95 12.58 5.98 -1.80
CA GLY A 95 13.74 5.84 -2.69
C GLY A 95 13.51 6.37 -4.11
N LYS A 96 12.27 6.33 -4.61
CA LYS A 96 11.88 6.97 -5.88
C LYS A 96 11.68 8.48 -5.74
N LEU A 97 11.78 9.02 -4.51
CA LEU A 97 11.58 10.43 -4.17
C LEU A 97 10.21 10.96 -4.61
N ASN A 98 9.23 10.07 -4.73
CA ASN A 98 7.88 10.40 -5.18
C ASN A 98 6.80 10.02 -4.15
N LEU A 99 7.22 9.63 -2.96
CA LEU A 99 6.39 9.46 -1.76
C LEU A 99 7.04 10.21 -0.60
N ARG A 100 6.27 10.96 0.18
CA ARG A 100 6.73 11.50 1.46
C ARG A 100 5.59 11.73 2.44
N ARG A 101 5.91 11.72 3.74
CA ARG A 101 5.07 12.28 4.80
C ARG A 101 5.42 13.76 5.01
N ALA A 102 4.41 14.58 5.28
CA ALA A 102 4.55 15.96 5.73
C ALA A 102 3.92 16.11 7.11
N ASP A 103 4.59 16.81 8.01
CA ASP A 103 3.99 17.15 9.30
C ASP A 103 2.76 18.04 9.12
N SER A 104 1.69 17.68 9.82
CA SER A 104 0.44 18.44 9.84
C SER A 104 -0.37 18.09 11.08
N ASN A 105 -1.20 19.02 11.55
CA ASN A 105 -2.22 18.74 12.56
C ASN A 105 -3.49 18.07 11.97
N ARG A 106 -3.58 17.95 10.65
CA ARG A 106 -4.69 17.32 9.92
C ARG A 106 -4.19 16.11 9.14
N THR A 107 -5.02 15.08 9.06
CA THR A 107 -4.70 13.86 8.32
C THR A 107 -5.36 13.86 6.95
N TYR A 108 -4.58 13.87 5.87
CA TYR A 108 -5.06 13.75 4.49
C TYR A 108 -3.93 13.34 3.54
N SER A 109 -4.26 12.78 2.38
CA SER A 109 -3.28 12.42 1.35
C SER A 109 -3.55 13.22 0.08
N VAL A 110 -2.50 13.64 -0.62
CA VAL A 110 -2.58 14.22 -1.97
C VAL A 110 -1.81 13.31 -2.91
N VAL A 111 -2.46 12.89 -3.99
CA VAL A 111 -1.85 12.08 -5.05
C VAL A 111 -1.97 12.84 -6.35
N ARG A 112 -0.85 13.05 -7.06
CA ARG A 112 -0.77 13.90 -8.24
C ARG A 112 -0.13 13.17 -9.40
N ASN A 113 -0.68 13.37 -10.60
CA ASN A 113 0.01 13.11 -11.86
C ASN A 113 0.82 14.35 -12.22
N ARG A 114 2.15 14.30 -12.07
CA ARG A 114 3.05 15.44 -12.31
C ARG A 114 3.05 15.88 -13.77
N ARG A 115 2.79 14.95 -14.71
CA ARG A 115 2.76 15.22 -16.14
C ARG A 115 1.54 16.01 -16.56
N THR A 116 0.36 15.71 -16.00
CA THR A 116 -0.91 16.40 -16.34
C THR A 116 -1.27 17.52 -15.36
N GLY A 117 -0.68 17.51 -14.16
CA GLY A 117 -1.01 18.43 -13.08
C GLY A 117 -2.30 18.08 -12.32
N GLN A 118 -3.04 17.05 -12.76
CA GLN A 118 -4.23 16.57 -12.04
C GLN A 118 -3.83 15.99 -10.69
N ALA A 119 -4.62 16.28 -9.65
CA ALA A 119 -4.39 15.70 -8.33
C ALA A 119 -5.71 15.40 -7.61
N LEU A 120 -5.63 14.45 -6.69
CA LEU A 120 -6.72 14.05 -5.80
C LEU A 120 -6.27 14.27 -4.36
N ARG A 121 -7.19 14.80 -3.55
CA ARG A 121 -7.07 14.86 -2.10
C ARG A 121 -7.98 13.83 -1.48
N PHE A 122 -7.42 13.01 -0.61
CA PHE A 122 -8.12 12.00 0.17
C PHE A 122 -8.22 12.39 1.63
N SER A 123 -9.38 12.19 2.24
CA SER A 123 -9.58 12.33 3.69
C SER A 123 -10.43 11.17 4.20
N LEU A 124 -10.09 10.63 5.37
CA LEU A 124 -10.86 9.52 5.95
C LEU A 124 -12.26 9.99 6.34
N ARG A 125 -13.26 9.14 6.12
CA ARG A 125 -14.63 9.43 6.55
C ARG A 125 -14.73 9.44 8.08
N PRO A 126 -15.56 10.30 8.68
CA PRO A 126 -15.82 10.25 10.13
C PRO A 126 -16.31 8.88 10.60
N GLY A 127 -17.18 8.21 9.83
CA GLY A 127 -17.68 6.87 10.14
C GLY A 127 -16.59 5.80 10.12
N PHE A 128 -15.57 5.93 9.26
CA PHE A 128 -14.40 5.06 9.29
C PHE A 128 -13.60 5.26 10.59
N LEU A 129 -13.32 6.52 10.94
CA LEU A 129 -12.57 6.85 12.16
C LEU A 129 -13.29 6.34 13.42
N ALA A 130 -14.60 6.56 13.52
CA ALA A 130 -15.41 6.10 14.64
C ALA A 130 -15.35 4.57 14.84
N ARG A 131 -15.21 3.82 13.74
CA ARG A 131 -15.18 2.35 13.77
C ARG A 131 -13.79 1.77 14.00
N PHE A 132 -12.74 2.41 13.50
CA PHE A 132 -11.42 1.79 13.37
C PHE A 132 -10.28 2.51 14.11
N ALA A 133 -10.52 3.69 14.70
CA ALA A 133 -9.48 4.44 15.41
C ALA A 133 -8.90 3.67 16.59
N GLU A 134 -9.74 3.01 17.39
CA GLU A 134 -9.32 2.38 18.65
C GLU A 134 -9.27 0.84 18.58
N VAL A 135 -8.93 0.29 17.40
CA VAL A 135 -8.77 -1.16 17.23
C VAL A 135 -7.55 -1.64 18.03
N PRO A 136 -7.70 -2.62 18.93
CA PRO A 136 -6.56 -3.18 19.67
C PRO A 136 -5.56 -3.88 18.74
N PRO A 137 -4.24 -3.89 19.09
CA PRO A 137 -3.21 -4.49 18.25
C PRO A 137 -3.51 -5.91 17.78
N ALA A 138 -4.04 -6.77 18.67
CA ALA A 138 -4.39 -8.16 18.35
C ALA A 138 -5.51 -8.32 17.30
N LYS A 139 -6.28 -7.26 17.01
CA LYS A 139 -7.39 -7.26 16.04
C LYS A 139 -7.08 -6.46 14.78
N LEU A 140 -5.85 -5.98 14.59
CA LEU A 140 -5.50 -5.12 13.47
C LEU A 140 -5.69 -5.82 12.12
N HIS A 141 -5.25 -7.07 12.00
CA HIS A 141 -5.40 -7.84 10.76
C HIS A 141 -6.87 -8.04 10.39
N GLU A 142 -7.69 -8.52 11.33
CA GLU A 142 -9.13 -8.71 11.13
C GLU A 142 -9.83 -7.40 10.74
N ALA A 143 -9.47 -6.29 11.40
CA ALA A 143 -10.00 -4.97 11.05
C ALA A 143 -9.56 -4.52 9.66
N GLY A 144 -8.31 -4.77 9.26
CA GLY A 144 -7.82 -4.49 7.91
C GLY A 144 -8.57 -5.29 6.84
N THR A 145 -8.79 -6.59 7.06
CA THR A 145 -9.61 -7.42 6.18
C THR A 145 -11.00 -6.84 6.01
N ARG A 146 -11.66 -6.48 7.11
CA ARG A 146 -12.97 -5.80 7.07
C ARG A 146 -12.94 -4.50 6.26
N VAL A 147 -11.87 -3.70 6.36
CA VAL A 147 -11.73 -2.47 5.57
C VAL A 147 -11.56 -2.77 4.08
N SER A 148 -10.83 -3.82 3.72
CA SER A 148 -10.61 -4.19 2.31
C SER A 148 -11.89 -4.60 1.57
N GLU A 149 -12.93 -4.98 2.31
CA GLU A 149 -14.24 -5.39 1.79
C GLU A 149 -15.26 -4.24 1.74
N LEU A 150 -14.94 -3.07 2.33
CA LEU A 150 -15.84 -1.92 2.31
C LEU A 150 -15.85 -1.25 0.94
N ASP A 151 -17.00 -0.65 0.60
CA ASP A 151 -17.05 0.32 -0.48
C ASP A 151 -16.07 1.49 -0.18
N PRO A 152 -15.21 1.90 -1.13
CA PRO A 152 -14.25 2.98 -0.91
C PRO A 152 -14.87 4.28 -0.37
N SER A 153 -16.12 4.59 -0.73
CA SER A 153 -16.82 5.80 -0.26
C SER A 153 -17.13 5.79 1.24
N ALA A 154 -17.19 4.60 1.86
CA ALA A 154 -17.33 4.42 3.30
C ALA A 154 -15.99 4.61 4.06
N VAL A 155 -14.86 4.47 3.36
CA VAL A 155 -13.51 4.59 3.93
C VAL A 155 -13.00 6.03 3.82
N PHE A 156 -13.10 6.62 2.64
CA PHE A 156 -12.57 7.95 2.36
C PHE A 156 -13.47 8.79 1.46
N GLU A 157 -13.19 10.09 1.45
CA GLU A 157 -13.64 11.02 0.44
C GLU A 157 -12.47 11.37 -0.48
N ALA A 158 -12.71 11.39 -1.79
CA ALA A 158 -11.77 11.85 -2.80
C ALA A 158 -12.30 13.13 -3.46
N GLN A 159 -11.50 14.19 -3.46
CA GLN A 159 -11.82 15.47 -4.08
C GLN A 159 -10.74 15.84 -5.08
N ASP A 160 -11.12 16.44 -6.21
CA ASP A 160 -10.14 17.00 -7.12
C ASP A 160 -9.40 18.15 -6.42
N ALA A 161 -8.09 17.99 -6.26
CA ALA A 161 -7.22 19.05 -5.81
C ALA A 161 -6.66 19.71 -7.06
N GLY A 162 -7.25 20.84 -7.47
CA GLY A 162 -6.75 21.60 -8.61
C GLY A 162 -5.25 21.85 -8.51
N ALA A 163 -4.57 21.99 -9.65
CA ALA A 163 -3.15 22.30 -9.69
C ALA A 163 -2.91 23.59 -8.89
N ARG A 164 -2.37 23.47 -7.67
CA ARG A 164 -1.80 24.64 -7.01
C ARG A 164 -0.60 25.04 -7.86
N ARG A 165 -0.76 26.14 -8.59
CA ARG A 165 0.36 26.89 -9.17
C ARG A 165 1.23 27.32 -8.00
N GLY A 166 2.31 26.59 -7.77
CA GLY A 166 3.48 27.13 -7.09
C GLY A 166 4.23 28.01 -8.07
#